data_AF-A0A661VJP9-F1
#
_entry.id   AF-A0A661VJP9-F1
#
_cell.length_a   1.000
_cell.length_b   1.000
_cell.length_c   1.000
_cell.angle_alpha   90.00
_cell.angle_beta   90.00
_cell.angle_gamma   90.00
#
_symmetry.space_group_name_H-M   'P 1'
#
loop_
_entity.id
_entity.type
_entity.pdbx_description
1 polymer ?
#
loop_
_entity_poly.entity_id
_entity_poly.type
_entity_poly.pdbx_seq_one_letter_code
_entity_poly.pdbx_strand_id
1 'polypeptide(L)'
;MDTKARSWVKSIVWRVIGIVLLGLISYLITGDLKEMSIITALFHGIRVILYYFHERWWERISWGRVKHPLANIPVCRSLDPEDLRVVEEKLKALGYIE
;
A
#
# COMPACT_ATOMS: atom_id res chain seq x y z
N MET A 1 16.78 1.33 -11.82
CA MET A 1 15.34 0.98 -11.73
C MET A 1 15.23 -0.44 -11.19
N ASP A 2 14.57 -0.64 -10.05
CA ASP A 2 14.34 -2.00 -9.51
C ASP A 2 13.42 -2.77 -10.48
N THR A 3 13.88 -3.91 -10.99
CA THR A 3 13.04 -4.78 -11.84
C THR A 3 11.93 -5.41 -11.00
N LYS A 4 10.74 -5.61 -11.59
CA LYS A 4 9.59 -6.25 -10.91
C LYS A 4 10.01 -7.54 -10.18
N ALA A 5 10.81 -8.39 -10.84
CA ALA A 5 11.35 -9.62 -10.26
C ALA A 5 12.21 -9.39 -9.00
N ARG A 6 13.09 -8.37 -8.99
CA ARG A 6 13.93 -8.04 -7.83
C ARG A 6 13.09 -7.61 -6.63
N SER A 7 12.05 -6.82 -6.85
CA SER A 7 11.13 -6.40 -5.78
C SER A 7 10.36 -7.58 -5.19
N TRP A 8 9.88 -8.51 -6.02
CA TRP A 8 9.25 -9.74 -5.55
C TRP A 8 10.18 -10.60 -4.70
N VAL A 9 11.41 -10.83 -5.18
CA VAL A 9 12.42 -11.60 -4.44
C VAL A 9 12.73 -10.97 -3.09
N LYS A 10 12.99 -9.65 -3.04
CA LYS A 10 13.20 -8.92 -1.78
C LYS A 10 12.03 -9.11 -0.82
N SER A 11 10.80 -9.02 -1.33
CA SER A 11 9.57 -9.15 -0.54
C SER A 11 9.40 -10.55 0.04
N ILE A 12 9.77 -11.60 -0.70
CA ILE A 12 9.74 -12.99 -0.23
C ILE A 12 10.84 -13.21 0.81
N VAL A 13 12.07 -12.78 0.52
CA VAL A 13 13.22 -12.88 1.45
C VAL A 13 12.89 -12.23 2.78
N TRP A 14 12.33 -11.02 2.77
CA TRP A 14 11.95 -10.32 3.98
C TRP A 14 10.88 -11.05 4.80
N ARG A 15 9.88 -11.67 4.13
CA ARG A 15 8.86 -12.46 4.81
C ARG A 15 9.43 -13.73 5.45
N VAL A 16 10.31 -14.44 4.73
CA VAL A 16 10.96 -15.65 5.25
C VAL A 16 11.80 -15.33 6.48
N ILE A 17 12.60 -14.26 6.43
CA ILE A 17 13.37 -13.79 7.59
C ILE A 17 12.45 -13.50 8.78
N GLY A 18 11.33 -12.80 8.57
CA GLY A 18 10.38 -12.51 9.64
C GLY A 18 9.74 -13.74 10.27
N ILE A 19 9.33 -14.72 9.44
CA ILE A 19 8.74 -15.99 9.91
C ILE A 19 9.77 -16.78 10.72
N VAL A 20 11.00 -16.91 10.22
CA VAL A 20 12.07 -17.63 10.90
C VAL A 20 12.43 -16.95 12.21
N LEU A 21 12.53 -15.62 12.23
CA LEU A 21 12.87 -14.86 13.44
C LEU A 21 11.80 -15.02 14.52
N LEU A 22 10.52 -14.85 14.17
CA LEU A 22 9.43 -15.03 15.11
C LEU A 22 9.39 -16.47 15.63
N GLY A 23 9.47 -17.45 14.73
CA GLY A 23 9.50 -18.86 15.11
C GLY A 23 10.67 -19.17 16.05
N LEU A 24 11.87 -18.68 15.76
CA LEU A 24 13.04 -18.88 16.60
C LEU A 24 12.83 -18.27 18.00
N ILE A 25 12.34 -17.03 18.08
CA ILE A 25 12.06 -16.37 19.36
C ILE A 25 10.99 -17.15 20.13
N SER A 26 9.90 -17.55 19.47
CA SER A 26 8.85 -18.34 20.09
C SER A 26 9.38 -19.67 20.63
N TYR A 27 10.19 -20.39 19.85
CA TYR A 27 10.80 -21.65 20.28
C TYR A 27 11.78 -21.47 21.45
N LEU A 28 12.60 -20.41 21.43
CA LEU A 28 13.52 -20.11 22.53
C LEU A 28 12.78 -19.83 23.85
N ILE A 29 11.57 -19.28 23.77
CA ILE A 29 10.73 -18.99 24.94
C ILE A 29 9.96 -20.23 25.40
N THR A 30 9.34 -20.98 24.47
CA THR A 30 8.45 -22.10 24.81
C THR A 30 9.18 -23.42 25.00
N GLY A 31 10.33 -23.61 24.35
CA GLY A 31 11.04 -24.90 24.26
C GLY A 31 10.29 -25.97 23.45
N ASP A 32 9.13 -25.65 22.88
CA ASP A 32 8.23 -26.61 22.23
C ASP A 32 7.90 -26.21 20.78
N LEU A 33 8.07 -27.16 19.86
CA LEU A 33 7.87 -26.94 18.43
C LEU A 33 6.40 -26.78 18.04
N LYS A 34 5.48 -27.40 18.78
CA LYS A 34 4.04 -27.29 18.51
C LYS A 34 3.55 -25.90 18.89
N GLU A 35 3.92 -25.41 20.07
CA GLU A 35 3.60 -24.05 20.53
C GLU A 35 4.23 -22.99 19.61
N MET A 36 5.51 -23.14 19.24
CA MET A 36 6.18 -22.29 18.24
C MET A 36 5.37 -22.17 16.95
N SER A 37 4.94 -23.32 16.42
CA SER A 37 4.23 -23.39 15.14
C SER A 37 2.87 -22.70 15.25
N ILE A 38 2.13 -22.94 16.34
CA ILE A 38 0.84 -22.31 16.61
C ILE A 38 0.98 -20.79 16.71
N ILE A 39 1.92 -20.30 17.52
CA ILE A 39 2.18 -18.86 17.69
C ILE A 39 2.52 -18.22 16.34
N THR A 40 3.42 -18.83 15.58
CA THR A 40 3.89 -18.28 14.30
C THR A 40 2.76 -18.23 13.27
N ALA A 41 1.96 -19.29 13.14
CA ALA A 41 0.84 -19.32 12.21
C ALA A 41 -0.26 -18.32 12.60
N LEU A 42 -0.64 -18.29 13.88
CA LEU A 42 -1.66 -17.36 14.37
C LEU A 42 -1.23 -15.91 14.18
N PHE A 43 0.01 -15.55 14.51
CA PHE A 43 0.51 -14.20 14.33
C PHE A 43 0.40 -13.74 12.87
N HIS A 44 0.83 -14.58 11.93
CA HIS A 44 0.76 -14.22 10.50
C HIS A 44 -0.68 -14.17 9.99
N GLY A 45 -1.55 -15.08 10.42
CA GLY A 45 -2.97 -15.07 10.06
C GLY A 45 -3.70 -13.83 10.59
N ILE A 46 -3.54 -13.54 11.88
CA ILE A 46 -4.12 -12.35 12.53
C ILE A 46 -3.59 -11.08 11.86
N ARG A 47 -2.29 -11.01 11.55
CA ARG A 47 -1.70 -9.85 10.88
C ARG A 47 -2.36 -9.54 9.54
N VAL A 48 -2.67 -10.56 8.73
CA VAL A 48 -3.38 -10.36 7.45
C VAL A 48 -4.77 -9.77 7.69
N ILE A 49 -5.52 -10.33 8.64
CA ILE A 49 -6.86 -9.86 8.99
C ILE A 49 -6.80 -8.40 9.49
N LEU A 50 -5.91 -8.12 10.44
CA LEU A 50 -5.72 -6.77 10.99
C LEU A 50 -5.29 -5.78 9.92
N TYR A 51 -4.38 -6.16 9.02
CA TYR A 51 -3.94 -5.29 7.94
C TYR A 51 -5.10 -4.92 7.01
N TYR A 52 -5.96 -5.89 6.67
CA TYR A 52 -7.15 -5.60 5.85
C TYR A 52 -8.10 -4.60 6.53
N PHE A 53 -8.43 -4.81 7.80
CA PHE A 53 -9.30 -3.88 8.53
C PHE A 53 -8.64 -2.52 8.77
N HIS A 54 -7.34 -2.51 9.06
CA HIS A 54 -6.56 -1.29 9.17
C HIS A 54 -6.67 -0.46 7.89
N GLU A 55 -6.42 -1.06 6.72
CA GLU A 55 -6.52 -0.35 5.43
C GLU A 55 -7.93 0.20 5.20
N ARG A 56 -8.95 -0.59 5.53
CA ARG A 56 -10.36 -0.20 5.35
C ARG A 56 -10.79 0.94 6.25
N TRP A 57 -10.26 0.99 7.47
CA TRP A 57 -10.48 2.12 8.38
C TRP A 57 -9.65 3.33 8.00
N TRP A 58 -8.39 3.12 7.58
CA TRP A 58 -7.50 4.18 7.13
C TRP A 58 -8.03 4.89 5.89
N GLU A 59 -8.69 4.18 4.97
CA GLU A 59 -9.37 4.75 3.80
C GLU A 59 -10.43 5.81 4.17
N ARG A 60 -11.00 5.76 5.39
CA ARG A 60 -11.97 6.75 5.85
C ARG A 60 -11.32 8.00 6.45
N ILE A 61 -10.03 7.92 6.75
CA ILE A 61 -9.27 9.02 7.33
C ILE A 61 -8.68 9.84 6.16
N SER A 62 -9.02 11.13 6.10
CA SER A 62 -8.54 12.06 5.06
C SER A 62 -7.15 12.62 5.34
N TRP A 63 -6.54 12.26 6.47
CA TRP A 63 -5.22 12.73 6.90
C TRP A 63 -4.14 12.38 5.87
N GLY A 64 -3.28 13.35 5.53
CA GLY A 64 -2.19 13.17 4.58
C GLY A 64 -2.59 13.12 3.10
N ARG A 65 -3.88 13.21 2.76
CA ARG A 65 -4.30 13.29 1.35
C ARG A 65 -4.02 14.69 0.80
N VAL A 66 -3.13 14.77 -0.19
CA VAL A 66 -2.94 15.99 -0.99
C VAL A 66 -4.18 16.17 -1.86
N LYS A 67 -5.03 17.12 -1.51
CA LYS A 67 -6.15 17.51 -2.38
C LYS A 67 -5.56 18.18 -3.61
N HIS A 68 -5.92 17.68 -4.79
CA HIS A 68 -5.56 18.34 -6.04
C HIS A 68 -6.12 19.78 -6.02
N PRO A 69 -5.38 20.81 -6.48
CA PRO A 69 -5.85 22.19 -6.47
C PRO A 69 -7.20 22.38 -7.16
N LEU A 70 -7.45 21.59 -8.22
CA LEU A 70 -8.70 21.62 -8.98
C LEU A 70 -9.84 20.78 -8.36
N ALA A 71 -9.61 20.07 -7.25
CA ALA A 71 -10.61 19.16 -6.67
C ALA A 71 -11.86 19.88 -6.14
N ASN A 72 -11.77 21.19 -5.88
CA ASN A 72 -12.88 21.99 -5.38
C ASN A 72 -13.70 22.65 -6.50
N ILE A 73 -13.29 22.50 -7.77
CA ILE A 73 -14.03 23.08 -8.90
C ILE A 73 -15.21 22.15 -9.23
N PRO A 74 -16.47 22.63 -9.16
CA PRO A 74 -17.63 21.81 -9.49
C PRO A 74 -17.63 21.49 -11.00
N VAL A 75 -17.73 20.20 -11.32
CA VAL A 75 -17.76 19.71 -12.70
C VAL A 75 -19.17 19.22 -13.00
N CYS A 76 -19.88 19.88 -13.92
CA CYS A 76 -21.28 19.56 -14.24
C CYS A 76 -21.44 18.31 -15.11
N ARG A 77 -20.39 17.92 -15.85
CA ARG A 77 -20.33 16.76 -16.74
C ARG A 77 -18.90 16.23 -16.82
N SER A 78 -18.71 14.94 -17.05
CA SER A 78 -17.38 14.37 -17.30
C SER A 78 -16.70 15.06 -18.50
N LEU A 79 -15.38 15.24 -18.42
CA LEU A 79 -14.58 15.80 -19.52
C LEU A 79 -14.50 14.80 -20.67
N ASP A 80 -14.89 15.23 -21.86
CA ASP A 80 -14.69 14.47 -23.08
C ASP A 80 -13.24 14.61 -23.56
N PRO A 81 -12.75 13.74 -24.47
CA PRO A 81 -11.39 13.83 -25.00
C PRO A 81 -11.05 15.21 -25.60
N GLU A 82 -12.03 15.90 -26.19
CA GLU A 82 -11.85 17.25 -26.71
C GLU A 82 -11.65 18.28 -25.59
N ASP A 83 -12.42 18.18 -24.50
CA ASP A 83 -12.27 19.07 -23.35
C ASP A 83 -10.87 18.92 -22.72
N LEU A 84 -10.32 17.71 -22.70
CA LEU A 84 -8.96 17.43 -22.22
C LEU A 84 -7.90 18.12 -23.09
N ARG A 85 -8.08 18.12 -24.41
CA ARG A 85 -7.16 18.84 -25.34
C ARG A 85 -7.17 20.33 -25.08
N VAL A 86 -8.36 20.92 -24.90
CA VAL A 86 -8.50 22.34 -24.57
C VAL A 86 -7.84 22.68 -23.23
N VAL A 87 -7.98 21.81 -22.22
CA VAL A 87 -7.31 21.97 -20.93
C VAL A 87 -5.80 21.91 -21.10
N GLU A 88 -5.28 20.94 -21.87
CA GLU A 88 -3.84 20.82 -22.15
C GLU A 88 -3.29 22.05 -22.84
N GLU A 89 -3.94 22.54 -23.90
CA GLU A 89 -3.55 23.77 -24.62
C GLU A 89 -3.54 24.99 -23.69
N LYS A 90 -4.55 25.13 -22.82
CA LYS A 90 -4.58 26.21 -21.82
C LYS A 90 -3.44 26.10 -20.81
N LEU A 91 -3.13 24.89 -20.36
CA LEU A 91 -2.02 24.67 -19.43
C LEU A 91 -0.66 24.96 -20.08
N LYS A 92 -0.49 24.64 -21.37
CA LYS A 92 0.69 25.04 -22.16
C LYS A 92 0.79 26.56 -22.32
N ALA A 93 -0.31 27.22 -22.65
CA ALA A 93 -0.36 28.68 -22.77
C ALA A 93 -0.04 29.40 -21.45
N LEU A 94 -0.37 28.80 -20.31
CA LEU A 94 -0.04 29.28 -18.98
C LEU A 94 1.37 28.87 -18.51
N GLY A 95 2.10 28.08 -19.29
CA GLY A 95 3.47 27.63 -18.96
C GLY A 95 3.56 26.52 -17.90
N TYR A 96 2.45 25.82 -17.63
CA TYR A 96 2.45 24.68 -16.68
C TYR A 96 2.85 23.35 -17.33
N ILE A 97 2.80 23.25 -18.65
CA ILE A 97 3.10 22.07 -19.45
C ILE A 97 3.93 22.51 -20.67
N GLU A 98 4.89 21.69 -21.10
CA GLU A 98 5.68 21.86 -22.34
C GLU A 98 4.96 21.28 -23.57
#